data_AF-A0A7W1Q3W5-F1
#
_entry.id   AF-A0A7W1Q3W5-F1
#
_cell.length_a   1.000
_cell.length_b   1.000
_cell.length_c   1.000
_cell.angle_alpha   90.00
_cell.angle_beta   90.00
_cell.angle_gamma   90.00
#
_symmetry.space_group_name_H-M   'P 1'
#
loop_
_entity.id
_entity.type
_entity.pdbx_description
1 polymer ?
#
loop_
_entity_poly.entity_id
_entity_poly.type
_entity_poly.pdbx_seq_one_letter_code
_entity_poly.pdbx_strand_id
1 'polypeptide(L)'
;MPEPIPGFGWLALLAQAQAGSVAVTKPDGSPGGHLVLAVRRGKPHRDAVRIAPEVVGKGPALAVSLVLPPRGTRPLFDDPAVVGAMQAVLRDPGRSALFSTLVDGSTQWAGSISGTIDPIEGWWCGDPFARLGPQFRLLVPAGVLRPVPLPAGPGHQRHSGAPWPWGRF
;
A
#
# COMPACT_ATOMS: atom_id res chain seq x y z
N MET A 1 -3.98 24.83 20.91
CA MET A 1 -2.94 24.61 19.88
C MET A 1 -3.55 23.77 18.78
N PRO A 2 -3.40 24.12 17.49
CA PRO A 2 -3.83 23.21 16.44
C PRO A 2 -2.99 21.92 16.53
N GLU A 3 -3.65 20.76 16.53
CA GLU A 3 -2.96 19.47 16.48
C GLU A 3 -1.99 19.43 15.30
N PRO A 4 -0.80 18.82 15.46
CA PRO A 4 0.12 18.65 14.35
C PRO A 4 -0.59 17.86 13.25
N ILE A 5 -0.71 18.46 12.06
CA ILE A 5 -1.23 17.76 10.87
C ILE A 5 -0.52 16.40 10.76
N PRO A 6 -1.24 15.27 10.83
CA PRO A 6 -0.62 13.96 10.80
C PRO A 6 0.20 13.83 9.51
N GLY A 7 1.42 13.31 9.63
CA GLY A 7 2.30 13.12 8.49
C GLY A 7 1.68 12.20 7.45
N PHE A 8 2.06 12.36 6.18
CA PHE A 8 1.63 11.44 5.13
C PHE A 8 2.45 10.15 5.20
N GLY A 9 1.81 9.00 4.96
CA GLY A 9 2.51 7.76 4.67
C GLY A 9 3.07 7.79 3.26
N TRP A 10 4.32 7.38 3.10
CA TRP A 10 5.00 7.25 1.81
C TRP A 10 5.55 5.84 1.63
N LEU A 11 5.43 5.31 0.41
CA LEU A 11 6.00 4.03 -0.01
C LEU A 11 6.76 4.20 -1.33
N ALA A 12 7.96 3.64 -1.43
CA ALA A 12 8.64 3.40 -2.72
C ALA A 12 9.33 2.03 -2.70
N LEU A 13 9.41 1.37 -3.85
CA LEU A 13 10.28 0.21 -4.07
C LEU A 13 11.42 0.62 -5.00
N LEU A 14 12.66 0.47 -4.53
CA LEU A 14 13.87 0.87 -5.22
C LEU A 14 14.71 -0.34 -5.61
N ALA A 15 15.43 -0.27 -6.72
CA ALA A 15 16.35 -1.33 -7.13
C ALA A 15 17.63 -1.37 -6.27
N GLN A 16 18.03 -0.23 -5.70
CA GLN A 16 19.26 -0.08 -4.91
C GLN A 16 18.97 0.46 -3.52
N ALA A 17 19.85 0.14 -2.58
CA ALA A 17 19.78 0.64 -1.22
C ALA A 17 19.89 2.17 -1.19
N GLN A 18 19.08 2.78 -0.32
CA GLN A 18 19.20 4.18 0.06
C GLN A 18 19.10 4.31 1.57
N ALA A 19 19.61 5.41 2.14
CA ALA A 19 19.46 5.72 3.55
C ALA A 19 17.98 5.62 4.00
N GLY A 20 17.71 4.81 5.03
CA GLY A 20 16.37 4.56 5.55
C GLY A 20 15.52 3.58 4.73
N SER A 21 16.09 2.93 3.71
CA SER A 21 15.44 1.82 3.01
C SER A 21 15.68 0.48 3.70
N VAL A 22 14.77 -0.46 3.51
CA VAL A 22 14.84 -1.83 4.05
C VAL A 22 14.91 -2.81 2.90
N ALA A 23 15.88 -3.72 2.92
CA ALA A 23 15.99 -4.78 1.94
C ALA A 23 14.79 -5.74 2.06
N VAL A 24 14.26 -6.15 0.91
CA VAL A 24 13.19 -7.14 0.82
C VAL A 24 13.61 -8.26 -0.13
N THR A 25 13.08 -9.45 0.09
CA THR A 25 13.36 -10.62 -0.74
C THR A 25 12.11 -11.04 -1.50
N LYS A 26 12.29 -11.83 -2.55
CA LYS A 26 11.20 -12.53 -3.22
C LYS A 26 10.93 -13.88 -2.51
N PRO A 27 9.82 -14.56 -2.82
CA PRO A 27 9.52 -15.87 -2.23
C PRO A 27 10.58 -16.95 -2.49
N ASP A 28 11.33 -16.84 -3.59
CA ASP A 28 12.45 -17.74 -3.92
C ASP A 28 13.76 -17.40 -3.18
N GLY A 29 13.74 -16.42 -2.28
CA GLY A 29 14.90 -15.95 -1.53
C GLY A 29 15.79 -14.96 -2.29
N SER A 30 15.55 -14.71 -3.58
CA SER A 30 16.33 -13.74 -4.36
C SER A 30 16.04 -12.30 -3.92
N PRO A 31 16.94 -11.34 -4.19
CA PRO A 31 16.70 -9.93 -3.88
C PRO A 31 15.45 -9.39 -4.57
N GLY A 32 14.55 -8.78 -3.77
CA GLY A 32 13.33 -8.12 -4.22
C GLY A 32 13.45 -6.60 -4.36
N GLY A 33 14.58 -6.03 -3.93
CA GLY A 33 14.85 -4.59 -3.92
C GLY A 33 14.85 -4.00 -2.52
N HIS A 34 14.60 -2.70 -2.43
CA HIS A 34 14.64 -1.93 -1.20
C HIS A 34 13.36 -1.11 -1.03
N LEU A 35 12.61 -1.35 0.05
CA LEU A 35 11.44 -0.56 0.40
C LEU A 35 11.83 0.69 1.18
N VAL A 36 11.30 1.83 0.76
CA VAL A 36 11.32 3.08 1.53
C VAL A 36 9.92 3.31 2.07
N LEU A 37 9.78 3.31 3.38
CA LEU A 37 8.52 3.59 4.09
C LEU A 37 8.75 4.69 5.13
N ALA A 38 7.91 5.72 5.12
CA ALA A 38 8.05 6.83 6.05
C ALA A 38 6.71 7.53 6.32
N VAL A 39 6.52 8.00 7.55
CA VAL A 39 5.43 8.91 7.91
C VAL A 39 6.01 10.30 8.12
N ARG A 40 5.84 11.18 7.13
CA ARG A 40 6.38 12.55 7.15
C ARG A 40 5.70 13.46 6.12
N ARG A 41 5.87 14.78 6.24
CA ARG A 41 5.30 15.75 5.29
C ARG A 41 5.94 15.68 3.90
N GLY A 42 7.27 15.68 3.85
CA GLY A 42 8.01 15.74 2.59
C GLY A 42 8.16 14.37 1.92
N LYS A 43 7.93 14.31 0.62
CA LYS A 43 8.10 13.09 -0.18
C LYS A 43 9.56 12.58 -0.11
N PRO A 44 9.82 11.32 0.28
CA PRO A 44 11.18 10.82 0.51
C PRO A 44 11.97 10.49 -0.73
N HIS A 45 11.29 10.13 -1.81
CA HIS A 45 11.89 9.77 -3.07
C HIS A 45 10.95 10.18 -4.20
N ARG A 46 11.48 10.54 -5.37
CA ARG A 46 10.64 10.96 -6.52
C ARG A 46 9.59 9.91 -6.91
N ASP A 47 9.92 8.64 -6.70
CA ASP A 47 9.05 7.51 -7.03
C ASP A 47 8.08 7.14 -5.90
N ALA A 48 8.20 7.77 -4.73
CA ALA A 48 7.31 7.48 -3.61
C ALA A 48 5.85 7.86 -3.92
N VAL A 49 4.95 6.99 -3.52
CA VAL A 49 3.50 7.14 -3.60
C VAL A 49 2.93 7.19 -2.19
N ARG A 50 1.75 7.78 -2.04
CA ARG A 50 1.09 7.87 -0.73
C ARG A 50 0.46 6.53 -0.37
N ILE A 51 0.57 6.19 0.90
CA ILE A 51 -0.01 5.01 1.54
C ILE A 51 -0.70 5.47 2.83
N ALA A 52 -1.65 4.67 3.34
CA ALA A 52 -2.15 4.79 4.70
C ALA A 52 -0.99 4.94 5.72
N PRO A 53 -0.86 6.05 6.47
CA PRO A 53 0.22 6.19 7.46
C PRO A 53 0.14 5.13 8.56
N GLU A 54 -1.05 4.64 8.88
CA GLU A 54 -1.29 3.64 9.91
C GLU A 54 -0.71 2.25 9.59
N VAL A 55 -0.45 1.93 8.32
CA VAL A 55 0.14 0.64 7.93
C VAL A 55 1.67 0.65 7.93
N VAL A 56 2.30 1.77 8.27
CA VAL A 56 3.75 1.91 8.36
C VAL A 56 4.23 1.59 9.79
N GLY A 57 5.21 0.70 9.94
CA GLY A 57 5.93 0.49 11.20
C GLY A 57 5.78 -0.89 11.82
N LYS A 58 5.75 -0.95 13.16
CA LYS A 58 6.12 -2.10 14.01
C LYS A 58 5.15 -3.31 13.99
N GLY A 59 4.90 -3.91 12.85
CA GLY A 59 4.21 -5.20 12.74
C GLY A 59 5.15 -6.40 12.54
N PRO A 60 4.59 -7.61 12.38
CA PRO A 60 5.34 -8.82 12.10
C PRO A 60 5.94 -8.80 10.69
N ALA A 61 6.75 -9.81 10.37
CA ALA A 61 7.15 -10.06 8.99
C ALA A 61 5.90 -10.44 8.17
N LEU A 62 5.87 -10.02 6.89
CA LEU A 62 4.71 -10.21 6.02
C LEU A 62 5.12 -10.71 4.64
N ALA A 63 4.34 -11.64 4.11
CA ALA A 63 4.25 -11.87 2.68
C ALA A 63 3.37 -10.77 2.07
N VAL A 64 3.89 -10.06 1.07
CA VAL A 64 3.30 -8.85 0.51
C VAL A 64 3.11 -8.99 -0.99
N SER A 65 1.93 -8.63 -1.46
CA SER A 65 1.66 -8.30 -2.86
C SER A 65 1.64 -6.79 -3.01
N LEU A 66 2.58 -6.26 -3.79
CA LEU A 66 2.68 -4.84 -4.09
C LEU A 66 2.46 -4.64 -5.58
N VAL A 67 1.39 -3.97 -5.97
CA VAL A 67 1.10 -3.65 -7.37
C VAL A 67 1.45 -2.20 -7.63
N LEU A 68 2.30 -1.94 -8.62
CA LEU A 68 2.78 -0.59 -8.97
C LEU A 68 2.75 -0.36 -10.48
N PRO A 69 1.64 0.12 -11.07
CA PRO A 69 1.62 0.56 -12.46
C PRO A 69 2.62 1.71 -12.74
N PRO A 70 3.24 1.72 -13.94
CA PRO A 70 4.03 2.85 -14.42
C PRO A 70 3.26 4.18 -14.35
N ARG A 71 3.96 5.29 -14.08
CA ARG A 71 3.35 6.63 -13.90
C ARG A 71 2.40 7.05 -15.04
N GLY A 72 2.73 6.71 -16.28
CA GLY A 72 1.93 7.06 -17.47
C GLY A 72 0.73 6.16 -17.76
N THR A 73 0.55 5.07 -17.02
CA THR A 73 -0.52 4.08 -17.27
C THR A 73 -1.43 3.92 -16.05
N ARG A 74 -1.38 4.87 -15.12
CA ARG A 74 -2.15 4.83 -13.88
C ARG A 74 -3.61 5.19 -14.15
N PRO A 75 -4.57 4.30 -13.84
CA PRO A 75 -5.98 4.65 -13.90
C PRO A 75 -6.36 5.70 -12.85
N LEU A 76 -7.52 6.32 -13.05
CA LEU A 76 -8.15 7.12 -12.02
C LEU A 76 -8.54 6.23 -10.83
N PHE A 77 -8.63 6.83 -9.64
CA PHE A 77 -8.99 6.08 -8.44
C PHE A 77 -10.42 5.53 -8.47
N ASP A 78 -11.33 6.23 -9.14
CA ASP A 78 -12.72 5.84 -9.34
C ASP A 78 -12.94 4.97 -10.58
N ASP A 79 -11.87 4.54 -11.25
CA ASP A 79 -11.96 3.56 -12.33
C ASP A 79 -12.65 2.27 -11.83
N PRO A 80 -13.66 1.76 -12.54
CA PRO A 80 -14.40 0.58 -12.11
C PRO A 80 -13.53 -0.65 -11.83
N ALA A 81 -12.40 -0.81 -12.51
CA ALA A 81 -11.47 -1.91 -12.27
C ALA A 81 -10.72 -1.73 -10.94
N VAL A 82 -10.33 -0.49 -10.58
CA VAL A 82 -9.73 -0.16 -9.29
C VAL A 82 -10.72 -0.37 -8.16
N VAL A 83 -11.93 0.17 -8.30
CA VAL A 83 -13.01 0.03 -7.30
C VAL A 83 -13.40 -1.44 -7.12
N GLY A 84 -13.54 -2.19 -8.21
CA GLY A 84 -13.86 -3.61 -8.18
C GLY A 84 -12.78 -4.44 -7.47
N ALA A 85 -11.50 -4.17 -7.74
CA ALA A 85 -10.39 -4.82 -7.05
C ALA A 85 -10.36 -4.48 -5.55
N MET A 86 -10.57 -3.21 -5.19
CA MET A 86 -10.65 -2.77 -3.80
C MET A 86 -11.79 -3.48 -3.06
N GLN A 87 -12.99 -3.54 -3.65
CA GLN A 87 -14.14 -4.23 -3.07
C GLN A 87 -13.88 -5.73 -2.90
N ALA A 88 -13.18 -6.37 -3.84
CA ALA A 88 -12.82 -7.77 -3.72
C ALA A 88 -11.92 -8.04 -2.51
N VAL A 89 -10.95 -7.16 -2.23
CA VAL A 89 -10.11 -7.26 -1.01
C VAL A 89 -10.95 -7.05 0.25
N LEU A 90 -11.80 -6.02 0.28
CA LEU A 90 -12.59 -5.69 1.48
C LEU A 90 -13.68 -6.71 1.79
N ARG A 91 -14.16 -7.49 0.81
CA ARG A 91 -15.14 -8.57 1.00
C ARG A 91 -14.54 -9.81 1.67
N ASP A 92 -13.22 -9.97 1.61
CA ASP A 92 -12.51 -11.09 2.21
C ASP A 92 -11.43 -10.58 3.17
N PRO A 93 -11.83 -10.05 4.35
CA PRO A 93 -10.87 -9.52 5.31
C PRO A 93 -9.96 -10.60 5.91
N GLY A 94 -10.34 -11.88 5.84
CA GLY A 94 -9.50 -13.00 6.27
C GLY A 94 -8.29 -13.23 5.36
N ARG A 95 -8.34 -12.77 4.11
CA ARG A 95 -7.26 -12.91 3.13
C ARG A 95 -6.04 -12.07 3.42
N SER A 96 -6.23 -10.87 3.99
CA SER A 96 -5.19 -9.86 4.14
C SER A 96 -5.20 -9.27 5.54
N ALA A 97 -4.13 -9.48 6.29
CA ALA A 97 -3.89 -8.79 7.56
C ALA A 97 -3.55 -7.30 7.35
N LEU A 98 -3.04 -6.95 6.17
CA LEU A 98 -2.68 -5.59 5.77
C LEU A 98 -3.27 -5.28 4.39
N PHE A 99 -3.88 -4.11 4.24
CA PHE A 99 -4.24 -3.58 2.92
C PHE A 99 -4.23 -2.05 2.92
N SER A 100 -3.72 -1.48 1.83
CA SER A 100 -3.88 -0.06 1.51
C SER A 100 -3.81 0.15 0.00
N THR A 101 -4.70 0.98 -0.54
CA THR A 101 -4.52 1.54 -1.87
C THR A 101 -3.48 2.66 -1.85
N LEU A 102 -2.70 2.76 -2.91
CA LEU A 102 -1.65 3.76 -3.08
C LEU A 102 -2.14 4.86 -4.03
N VAL A 103 -1.79 6.11 -3.74
CA VAL A 103 -2.20 7.26 -4.56
C VAL A 103 -1.02 8.16 -4.91
N ASP A 104 -1.07 8.79 -6.08
CA ASP A 104 -0.14 9.85 -6.49
C ASP A 104 -0.95 11.09 -6.85
N GLY A 105 -0.71 12.19 -6.12
CA GLY A 105 -1.57 13.37 -6.21
C GLY A 105 -2.96 13.15 -5.60
N SER A 106 -3.97 13.80 -6.16
CA SER A 106 -5.33 13.81 -5.62
C SER A 106 -6.26 12.77 -6.23
N THR A 107 -6.07 12.35 -7.48
CA THR A 107 -7.07 11.58 -8.25
C THR A 107 -6.56 10.25 -8.80
N GLN A 108 -5.25 10.03 -8.85
CA GLN A 108 -4.69 8.84 -9.51
C GLN A 108 -4.45 7.71 -8.51
N TRP A 109 -4.93 6.53 -8.86
CA TRP A 109 -4.50 5.30 -8.22
C TRP A 109 -3.08 4.98 -8.70
N ALA A 110 -2.18 4.80 -7.75
CA ALA A 110 -0.77 4.56 -8.02
C ALA A 110 -0.32 3.13 -7.73
N GLY A 111 -1.22 2.30 -7.20
CA GLY A 111 -0.93 0.93 -6.83
C GLY A 111 -1.74 0.43 -5.64
N SER A 112 -1.43 -0.76 -5.18
CA SER A 112 -1.98 -1.32 -3.95
C SER A 112 -0.92 -2.13 -3.23
N ILE A 113 -1.11 -2.28 -1.93
CA ILE A 113 -0.34 -3.21 -1.12
C ILE A 113 -1.30 -4.04 -0.29
N SER A 114 -1.16 -5.36 -0.38
CA SER A 114 -1.80 -6.34 0.49
C SER A 114 -0.73 -7.17 1.19
N GLY A 115 -0.97 -7.57 2.42
CA GLY A 115 -0.04 -8.40 3.18
C GLY A 115 -0.75 -9.42 4.06
N THR A 116 -0.10 -10.57 4.24
CA THR A 116 -0.53 -11.63 5.15
C THR A 116 0.66 -12.14 5.96
N ILE A 117 0.40 -12.63 7.18
CA ILE A 117 1.40 -13.24 8.06
C ILE A 117 1.67 -14.67 7.58
N ASP A 118 0.61 -15.41 7.26
CA ASP A 118 0.66 -16.81 6.89
C ASP A 118 0.13 -16.99 5.45
N PRO A 119 0.97 -16.81 4.41
CA PRO A 119 0.54 -16.99 3.03
C PRO A 119 0.29 -18.47 2.75
N ILE A 120 -0.93 -18.81 2.33
CA ILE A 120 -1.19 -20.10 1.70
C ILE A 120 -0.58 -20.16 0.29
N GLU A 121 -0.35 -21.36 -0.23
CA GLU A 121 0.10 -21.55 -1.60
C GLU A 121 -0.82 -20.81 -2.59
N GLY A 122 -0.23 -20.09 -3.54
CA GLY A 122 -0.99 -19.33 -4.53
C GLY A 122 -1.64 -18.03 -4.02
N TRP A 123 -1.43 -17.62 -2.75
CA TRP A 123 -2.02 -16.38 -2.20
C TRP A 123 -1.78 -15.17 -3.11
N TRP A 124 -0.54 -14.94 -3.58
CA TRP A 124 -0.23 -13.84 -4.50
C TRP A 124 -1.02 -13.90 -5.81
N CYS A 125 -1.31 -15.09 -6.35
CA CYS A 125 -2.03 -15.23 -7.62
C CYS A 125 -3.48 -14.75 -7.53
N GLY A 126 -4.06 -14.74 -6.33
CA GLY A 126 -5.42 -14.25 -6.11
C GLY A 126 -5.51 -12.74 -5.85
N ASP A 127 -4.43 -11.97 -5.91
CA ASP A 127 -4.49 -10.52 -5.69
C ASP A 127 -5.38 -9.86 -6.76
N PRO A 128 -6.52 -9.25 -6.39
CA PRO A 128 -7.43 -8.61 -7.33
C PRO A 128 -6.78 -7.48 -8.14
N PHE A 129 -5.75 -6.83 -7.61
CA PHE A 129 -5.05 -5.73 -8.27
C PHE A 129 -3.99 -6.19 -9.28
N ALA A 130 -3.59 -7.47 -9.28
CA ALA A 130 -2.50 -7.95 -10.14
C ALA A 130 -2.74 -7.76 -11.65
N ARG A 131 -4.00 -7.52 -12.05
CA ARG A 131 -4.38 -7.24 -13.45
C ARG A 131 -4.17 -5.78 -13.86
N LEU A 132 -3.95 -4.87 -12.90
CA LEU A 132 -3.88 -3.43 -13.12
C LEU A 132 -2.43 -2.90 -13.24
N GLY A 133 -1.43 -3.76 -13.06
CA GLY A 133 -0.03 -3.40 -13.22
C GLY A 133 0.94 -4.48 -12.75
N PRO A 134 2.25 -4.23 -12.84
CA PRO A 134 3.28 -5.14 -12.34
C PRO A 134 3.06 -5.47 -10.87
N GLN A 135 3.00 -6.78 -10.57
CA GLN A 135 2.93 -7.31 -9.21
C GLN A 135 4.33 -7.68 -8.71
N PHE A 136 4.72 -7.12 -7.58
CA PHE A 136 5.92 -7.47 -6.84
C PHE A 136 5.52 -8.37 -5.67
N ARG A 137 6.00 -9.61 -5.68
CA ARG A 137 5.82 -10.58 -4.60
C ARG A 137 7.01 -10.47 -3.68
N LEU A 138 6.77 -9.99 -2.46
CA LEU A 138 7.83 -9.61 -1.54
C LEU A 138 7.65 -10.29 -0.18
N LEU A 139 8.75 -10.67 0.44
CA LEU A 139 8.84 -10.97 1.86
C LEU A 139 9.42 -9.73 2.53
N VAL A 140 8.60 -9.11 3.37
CA VAL A 140 8.93 -7.88 4.08
C VAL A 140 9.27 -8.24 5.52
N PRO A 141 10.45 -7.83 6.05
CA PRO A 141 10.83 -8.18 7.40
C PRO A 141 9.95 -7.48 8.44
N ALA A 142 9.98 -7.99 9.66
CA ALA A 142 9.27 -7.40 10.79
C ALA A 142 9.72 -5.96 11.05
N GLY A 143 8.83 -5.15 11.63
CA GLY A 143 9.11 -3.76 11.98
C GLY A 143 8.85 -2.74 10.88
N VAL A 144 8.61 -3.19 9.65
CA VAL A 144 8.48 -2.33 8.45
C VAL A 144 7.04 -1.94 8.17
N LEU A 145 6.14 -2.92 8.20
CA LEU A 145 4.71 -2.74 7.95
C LEU A 145 3.91 -3.19 9.16
N ARG A 146 2.81 -2.48 9.44
CA ARG A 146 1.90 -2.75 10.54
C ARG A 146 0.53 -3.15 9.99
N PRO A 147 0.11 -4.43 10.15
CA PRO A 147 -1.27 -4.84 9.94
C PRO A 147 -2.24 -3.93 10.69
N VAL A 148 -3.31 -3.51 10.03
CA VAL A 148 -4.38 -2.70 10.61
C VAL A 148 -5.68 -3.36 10.20
N PRO A 149 -6.65 -3.55 11.13
CA PRO A 149 -7.96 -4.09 10.79
C PRO A 149 -8.56 -3.32 9.61
N LEU A 150 -9.05 -4.07 8.61
CA LEU A 150 -9.71 -3.46 7.48
C LEU A 150 -11.03 -2.81 7.93
N PRO A 151 -11.38 -1.64 7.41
CA PRO A 151 -12.64 -1.00 7.75
C PRO A 151 -13.79 -1.93 7.37
N ALA A 152 -14.77 -2.08 8.28
CA ALA A 152 -15.98 -2.83 7.99
C ALA A 152 -16.86 -2.07 6.96
N GLY A 153 -17.38 -2.77 5.95
CA GLY A 153 -18.32 -2.22 4.98
C GLY A 153 -17.68 -1.68 3.68
N PRO A 154 -18.49 -1.11 2.76
CA PRO A 154 -18.04 -0.61 1.46
C PRO A 154 -17.28 0.72 1.62
N GLY A 155 -16.08 0.68 2.17
CA GLY A 155 -15.22 1.84 2.36
C GLY A 155 -14.46 2.23 1.09
N HIS A 156 -14.17 3.52 0.94
CA HIS A 156 -13.19 4.03 -0.04
C HIS A 156 -11.93 4.48 0.71
N GLN A 157 -10.77 3.90 0.39
CA GLN A 157 -9.49 4.29 0.98
C GLN A 157 -8.77 5.33 0.13
N ARG A 158 -9.30 6.55 0.05
CA ARG A 158 -8.60 7.64 -0.66
C ARG A 158 -7.69 8.40 0.30
N HIS A 159 -6.39 8.09 0.29
CA HIS A 159 -5.39 8.76 1.13
C HIS A 159 -4.90 10.11 0.55
N SER A 160 -5.77 10.78 -0.22
CA SER A 160 -5.51 12.07 -0.84
C SER A 160 -6.76 12.95 -0.81
N GLY A 161 -6.63 14.15 -0.23
CA GLY A 161 -7.72 15.10 -0.05
C GLY A 161 -8.22 15.17 1.39
N ALA A 162 -9.01 16.19 1.70
CA ALA A 162 -9.80 16.25 2.93
C ALA A 162 -11.03 15.33 2.78
N PRO A 163 -11.40 14.51 3.78
CA PRO A 163 -12.70 13.84 3.82
C PRO A 163 -13.80 14.90 3.67
N TRP A 164 -14.70 14.70 2.72
CA TRP A 164 -15.88 15.54 2.54
C TRP A 164 -17.03 15.09 3.46
N PRO A 165 -17.73 15.99 4.16
CA PRO A 165 -17.29 17.30 4.67
C PRO A 165 -16.75 17.18 6.12
N TRP A 166 -15.64 17.86 6.37
CA TRP A 166 -15.27 18.28 7.72
C TRP A 166 -16.15 19.47 8.13
N GLY A 167 -17.00 19.27 9.14
CA GLY A 167 -17.66 20.36 9.87
C GLY A 167 -19.19 20.39 9.75
N ARG A 168 -19.84 19.86 10.80
CA ARG A 168 -21.22 20.10 11.29
C ARG A 168 -22.40 19.81 10.34
N PHE A 169 -23.35 19.01 10.86
CA PHE A 169 -24.78 19.28 10.69
C PHE A 169 -25.21 20.27 11.77
#